data_AF-A0AAV7TV13-F1
#
_entry.id   AF-A0AAV7TV13-F1
#
_cell.length_a   1.000
_cell.length_b   1.000
_cell.length_c   1.000
_cell.angle_alpha   90.00
_cell.angle_beta   90.00
_cell.angle_gamma   90.00
#
_symmetry.space_group_name_H-M   'P 1'
#
loop_
_entity.id
_entity.type
_entity.pdbx_description
1 polymer ?
#
loop_
_entity_poly.entity_id
_entity_poly.type
_entity_poly.pdbx_seq_one_letter_code
_entity_poly.pdbx_strand_id
1 'polypeptide(L)'
;DGGEQSQGAYFLPEFALSPQGSFLEDTTGEQFLTYRFDDQSSRTARSDEEKDSGWDAWGTWSDCSRTCGGGASYSLRRCLNGRNCEGRNIRYRTCSNNDCPPEAGDFRAQQCSAHNDVKYQGQYYEWLPVYNDLMASCALKCQAFGKNFVVELAPKVLDGTRCNTESPDMCISGICQ
;
A
#
# COMPACT_ATOMS: atom_id res chain seq x y z
N ASP A 1 30.03 18.01 -30.20
CA ASP A 1 29.11 17.03 -30.81
C ASP A 1 28.91 15.87 -29.87
N GLY A 2 27.88 15.85 -29.03
CA GLY A 2 26.47 15.65 -29.41
C GLY A 2 26.23 14.14 -29.26
N GLY A 3 25.58 13.60 -28.23
CA GLY A 3 24.36 14.01 -27.57
C GLY A 3 23.27 13.04 -28.02
N GLU A 4 22.86 12.08 -27.19
CA GLU A 4 21.53 11.45 -27.28
C GLU A 4 21.15 10.85 -25.92
N GLN A 5 20.16 11.47 -25.27
CA GLN A 5 19.46 10.94 -24.11
C GLN A 5 18.48 9.87 -24.58
N SER A 6 18.30 8.80 -23.81
CA SER A 6 17.00 8.14 -23.73
C SER A 6 16.75 7.68 -22.30
N GLN A 7 15.92 8.46 -21.60
CA GLN A 7 15.31 8.09 -20.34
C GLN A 7 14.35 6.92 -20.60
N GLY A 8 14.71 5.72 -20.15
CA GLY A 8 13.79 4.59 -20.09
C GLY A 8 12.94 4.70 -18.81
N ALA A 9 11.67 5.03 -18.96
CA ALA A 9 10.70 4.96 -17.88
C ALA A 9 10.48 3.50 -17.46
N TYR A 10 10.61 3.20 -16.17
CA TYR A 10 10.24 1.91 -15.61
C TYR A 10 8.75 1.92 -15.27
N PHE A 11 7.97 1.13 -15.99
CA PHE A 11 6.57 0.85 -15.72
C PHE A 11 6.45 -0.04 -14.46
N LEU A 12 5.67 0.40 -13.48
CA LEU A 12 5.17 -0.49 -12.42
C LEU A 12 4.08 -1.39 -13.03
N PRO A 13 4.04 -2.70 -12.75
CA PRO A 13 2.97 -3.56 -13.22
C PRO A 13 1.65 -3.13 -12.56
N GLU A 14 0.72 -2.65 -13.38
CA GLU A 14 -0.68 -2.52 -12.98
C GLU A 14 -1.25 -3.90 -12.69
N PHE A 15 -1.71 -4.11 -11.45
CA PHE A 15 -2.74 -5.10 -11.16
C PHE A 15 -4.04 -4.63 -11.81
N ALA A 16 -4.17 -4.88 -13.12
CA ALA A 16 -5.42 -4.74 -13.84
C ALA A 16 -6.37 -5.84 -13.35
N LEU A 17 -7.29 -5.46 -12.44
CA LEU A 17 -8.51 -6.22 -12.22
C LEU A 17 -9.30 -6.22 -13.54
N SER A 18 -9.14 -7.28 -14.34
CA SER A 18 -10.10 -7.61 -15.39
C SER A 18 -11.37 -8.15 -14.75
N PRO A 19 -12.56 -7.61 -15.02
CA PRO A 19 -13.80 -8.33 -14.81
C PRO A 19 -13.98 -9.29 -15.98
N GLN A 20 -13.67 -10.58 -15.78
CA GLN A 20 -14.22 -11.62 -16.64
C GLN A 20 -15.69 -11.83 -16.25
N GLY A 21 -16.57 -11.04 -16.86
CA GLY A 21 -18.01 -11.31 -16.92
C GLY A 21 -18.32 -11.91 -18.28
N SER A 22 -18.75 -13.17 -18.28
CA SER A 22 -19.03 -13.98 -19.46
C SER A 22 -20.10 -13.37 -20.37
N PHE A 23 -19.74 -13.31 -21.65
CA PHE A 23 -20.58 -13.07 -22.81
C PHE A 23 -21.57 -14.23 -23.03
N LEU A 24 -22.88 -13.92 -23.10
CA LEU A 24 -23.85 -14.72 -23.83
C LEU A 24 -24.64 -13.76 -24.73
N GLU A 25 -24.46 -13.89 -26.04
CA GLU A 25 -25.34 -13.27 -27.03
C GLU A 25 -26.70 -13.93 -26.97
N ASP A 26 -27.77 -13.14 -26.89
CA ASP A 26 -28.91 -13.41 -27.76
C ASP A 26 -29.61 -12.11 -28.19
N THR A 27 -30.10 -12.23 -29.40
CA THR A 27 -30.71 -11.31 -30.35
C THR A 27 -31.89 -10.51 -29.81
N THR A 28 -31.88 -9.19 -30.05
CA THR A 28 -32.96 -8.34 -30.58
C THR A 28 -32.77 -6.89 -30.12
N GLY A 29 -32.94 -5.94 -31.06
CA GLY A 29 -32.58 -4.54 -30.88
C GLY A 29 -33.59 -3.70 -30.08
N GLU A 30 -33.04 -2.60 -29.57
CA GLU A 30 -33.67 -1.32 -29.18
C GLU A 30 -34.12 -1.09 -27.72
N GLN A 31 -33.25 -0.33 -27.03
CA GLN A 31 -33.45 0.77 -26.08
C GLN A 31 -34.79 0.90 -25.33
N PHE A 32 -34.76 0.67 -24.00
CA PHE A 32 -34.94 1.70 -22.94
C PHE A 32 -34.89 0.99 -21.57
N LEU A 33 -34.00 1.40 -20.66
CA LEU A 33 -34.07 0.98 -19.26
C LEU A 33 -34.10 2.21 -18.37
N THR A 34 -35.31 2.61 -17.96
CA THR A 34 -35.53 3.45 -16.79
C THR A 34 -35.11 2.66 -15.55
N TYR A 35 -33.99 3.04 -14.94
CA TYR A 35 -33.60 2.56 -13.61
C TYR A 35 -34.53 3.16 -12.56
N ARG A 36 -35.43 2.35 -11.99
CA ARG A 36 -36.07 2.65 -10.70
C ARG A 36 -35.08 2.27 -9.60
N PHE A 37 -34.60 3.26 -8.87
CA PHE A 37 -33.92 3.08 -7.59
C PHE A 37 -34.99 2.98 -6.51
N ASP A 38 -35.17 1.79 -5.93
CA ASP A 38 -35.87 1.65 -4.66
C ASP A 38 -34.87 1.90 -3.52
N ASP A 39 -35.05 3.07 -2.90
CA ASP A 39 -34.55 3.47 -1.60
C ASP A 39 -35.20 2.59 -0.52
N GLN A 40 -34.43 2.11 0.47
CA GLN A 40 -34.64 2.48 1.89
C GLN A 40 -33.92 1.55 2.88
N SER A 41 -33.36 2.19 3.91
CA SER A 41 -32.82 1.66 5.18
C SER A 41 -31.33 1.30 5.14
N SER A 42 -30.42 2.04 5.78
CA SER A 42 -30.51 2.72 7.07
C SER A 42 -29.64 3.97 7.13
N ARG A 43 -30.27 5.15 7.11
CA ARG A 43 -29.66 6.41 7.55
C ARG A 43 -29.74 6.45 9.08
N THR A 44 -28.63 6.26 9.77
CA THR A 44 -28.55 6.53 11.20
C THR A 44 -27.68 7.77 11.41
N ALA A 45 -28.35 8.83 11.85
CA ALA A 45 -27.86 10.03 12.53
C ALA A 45 -26.67 10.79 11.91
N ARG A 46 -27.03 11.91 11.27
CA ARG A 46 -26.18 13.09 11.10
C ARG A 46 -25.64 13.52 12.47
N SER A 47 -24.32 13.58 12.62
CA SER A 47 -23.69 14.55 13.51
C SER A 47 -23.44 15.81 12.71
N ASP A 48 -24.14 16.88 13.07
CA ASP A 48 -24.07 18.23 12.51
C ASP A 48 -22.72 18.92 12.77
N GLU A 49 -21.63 18.37 12.22
CA GLU A 49 -20.31 19.03 12.20
C GLU A 49 -19.50 18.81 10.90
N GLU A 50 -20.10 18.30 9.82
CA GLU A 50 -19.38 18.17 8.54
C GLU A 50 -19.98 19.07 7.45
N LYS A 51 -20.15 20.34 7.82
CA LYS A 51 -20.47 21.40 6.87
C LYS A 51 -19.14 21.84 6.24
N ASP A 52 -18.95 21.46 4.97
CA ASP A 52 -17.93 21.98 4.04
C ASP A 52 -16.53 21.33 4.03
N SER A 53 -16.41 20.01 4.24
CA SER A 53 -15.11 19.34 4.03
C SER A 53 -14.86 18.96 2.55
N GLY A 54 -15.90 19.00 1.70
CA GLY A 54 -15.84 18.55 0.30
C GLY A 54 -15.50 17.07 0.12
N TRP A 55 -15.29 16.33 1.21
CA TRP A 55 -14.95 14.92 1.23
C TRP A 55 -16.20 14.06 1.36
N ASP A 56 -16.14 12.88 0.77
CA ASP A 56 -17.07 11.79 1.06
C ASP A 56 -16.74 11.19 2.44
N ALA A 57 -17.68 10.41 2.96
CA ALA A 57 -17.44 9.59 4.13
C ALA A 57 -16.23 8.66 3.90
N TRP A 58 -15.47 8.41 4.95
CA TRP A 58 -14.41 7.40 4.92
C TRP A 58 -15.00 6.03 4.59
N GLY A 59 -14.43 5.38 3.57
CA GLY A 59 -14.76 4.01 3.22
C GLY A 59 -14.40 3.03 4.33
N THR A 60 -14.84 1.79 4.16
CA THR A 60 -14.47 0.68 5.04
C THR A 60 -12.95 0.51 5.07
N TRP A 61 -12.46 0.02 6.20
CA TRP A 61 -11.06 -0.34 6.35
C TRP A 61 -10.72 -1.52 5.43
N SER A 62 -9.55 -1.48 4.81
CA SER A 62 -8.97 -2.59 4.06
C SER A 62 -8.69 -3.77 4.99
N ASP A 63 -8.45 -4.93 4.40
CA ASP A 63 -7.80 -6.02 5.13
C ASP A 63 -6.48 -5.55 5.72
N CYS A 64 -6.11 -6.18 6.84
CA CYS A 64 -4.84 -5.88 7.48
C CYS A 64 -3.69 -6.39 6.61
N SER A 65 -2.62 -5.61 6.47
CA SER A 65 -1.42 -6.03 5.74
C SER A 65 -0.80 -7.31 6.30
N ARG A 66 -1.13 -7.66 7.56
CA ARG A 66 -0.64 -8.83 8.27
C ARG A 66 -1.74 -9.47 9.10
N THR A 67 -1.59 -10.75 9.39
CA THR A 67 -2.48 -11.50 10.29
C THR A 67 -1.93 -11.61 11.72
N CYS A 68 -0.66 -11.27 11.94
CA CYS A 68 0.03 -11.26 13.23
C CYS A 68 1.18 -10.25 13.25
N GLY A 69 1.73 -9.99 14.44
CA GLY A 69 2.94 -9.20 14.68
C GLY A 69 2.77 -7.69 14.50
N GLY A 70 1.51 -7.24 14.41
CA GLY A 70 1.16 -5.88 14.01
C GLY A 70 1.22 -5.71 12.50
N GLY A 71 0.19 -5.08 11.94
CA GLY A 71 0.08 -4.70 10.52
C GLY A 71 -0.65 -3.37 10.38
N ALA A 72 -0.86 -2.95 9.14
CA ALA A 72 -1.56 -1.72 8.82
C ALA A 72 -2.78 -1.99 7.95
N SER A 73 -3.85 -1.26 8.22
CA SER A 73 -5.06 -1.23 7.41
C SER A 73 -5.32 0.21 6.99
N TYR A 74 -5.79 0.41 5.77
CA TYR A 74 -6.06 1.73 5.22
C TYR A 74 -7.55 1.93 4.94
N SER A 75 -7.99 3.19 4.97
CA SER A 75 -9.34 3.59 4.61
C SER A 75 -9.22 4.78 3.68
N LEU A 76 -9.98 4.74 2.57
CA LEU A 76 -9.97 5.75 1.52
C LEU A 76 -11.24 6.58 1.57
N ARG A 77 -11.15 7.85 1.16
CA ARG A 77 -12.29 8.71 0.90
C ARG A 77 -12.11 9.44 -0.43
N ARG A 78 -13.21 9.84 -1.07
CA ARG A 78 -13.18 10.57 -2.34
C ARG A 78 -13.43 12.05 -2.12
N CYS A 79 -12.78 12.90 -2.90
CA CYS A 79 -13.12 14.32 -2.93
C CYS A 79 -14.35 14.50 -3.83
N LEU A 80 -15.45 14.98 -3.25
CA LEU A 80 -16.70 15.25 -3.96
C LEU A 80 -16.64 16.60 -4.69
N ASN A 81 -15.84 17.54 -4.20
CA ASN A 81 -15.63 18.86 -4.80
C ASN A 81 -14.48 18.90 -5.84
N GLY A 82 -14.18 17.76 -6.47
CA GLY A 82 -13.14 17.68 -7.50
C GLY A 82 -11.71 17.66 -6.93
N ARG A 83 -10.97 18.77 -7.05
CA ARG A 83 -9.57 18.89 -6.57
C ARG A 83 -9.40 19.83 -5.37
N ASN A 84 -10.47 20.43 -4.88
CA ASN A 84 -10.42 21.49 -3.85
C ASN A 84 -10.58 20.96 -2.42
N CYS A 85 -10.31 19.67 -2.17
CA CYS A 85 -10.40 19.11 -0.83
C CYS A 85 -9.06 19.22 -0.10
N GLU A 86 -9.07 19.87 1.07
CA GLU A 86 -7.90 19.96 1.94
C GLU A 86 -7.74 18.70 2.80
N GLY A 87 -6.51 18.22 2.95
CA GLY A 87 -6.17 17.05 3.73
C GLY A 87 -5.96 15.77 2.90
N ARG A 88 -5.77 14.63 3.59
CA ARG A 88 -5.43 13.34 2.96
C ARG A 88 -6.69 12.60 2.50
N ASN A 89 -6.60 11.89 1.38
CA ASN A 89 -7.64 10.97 0.87
C ASN A 89 -7.50 9.54 1.43
N ILE A 90 -6.47 9.29 2.23
CA ILE A 90 -6.14 8.01 2.84
C ILE A 90 -5.83 8.21 4.32
N ARG A 91 -6.31 7.30 5.16
CA ARG A 91 -5.94 7.18 6.57
C ARG A 91 -5.55 5.74 6.89
N TYR A 92 -4.76 5.58 7.94
CA TYR A 92 -4.21 4.30 8.35
C TYR A 92 -4.55 4.01 9.81
N ARG A 93 -4.56 2.73 10.15
CA ARG A 93 -4.60 2.24 11.53
C ARG A 93 -3.76 0.99 11.66
N THR A 94 -3.26 0.75 12.87
CA THR A 94 -2.66 -0.54 13.23
C THR A 94 -3.73 -1.61 13.38
N CYS A 95 -3.37 -2.85 13.05
CA CYS A 95 -4.24 -4.02 13.15
C CYS A 95 -3.40 -5.27 13.45
N SER A 96 -4.05 -6.40 13.75
CA SER A 96 -3.39 -7.70 13.97
C SER A 96 -2.31 -7.71 15.06
N ASN A 97 -2.69 -7.31 16.27
CA ASN A 97 -1.80 -7.20 17.43
C ASN A 97 -1.41 -8.54 18.09
N ASN A 98 -1.83 -9.67 17.53
CA ASN A 98 -1.47 -10.98 18.06
C ASN A 98 -0.01 -11.30 17.71
N ASP A 99 0.72 -11.95 18.60
CA ASP A 99 2.09 -12.36 18.32
C ASP A 99 2.15 -13.32 17.12
N CYS A 100 3.20 -13.18 16.32
CA CYS A 100 3.46 -14.11 15.23
C CYS A 100 4.07 -15.41 15.75
N PRO A 101 3.78 -16.55 15.10
CA PRO A 101 4.53 -17.77 15.36
C PRO A 101 6.02 -17.54 15.04
N PRO A 102 6.95 -18.22 15.74
CA PRO A 102 8.39 -18.02 15.54
C PRO A 102 8.84 -18.19 14.09
N GLU A 103 8.15 -19.06 13.33
CA GLU A 103 8.45 -19.38 11.94
C GLU A 103 8.08 -18.25 10.97
N ALA A 104 7.24 -17.30 11.39
CA ALA A 104 6.90 -16.15 10.55
C ALA A 104 8.12 -15.28 10.29
N GLY A 105 9.11 -15.24 11.20
CA GLY A 105 10.32 -14.44 11.03
C GLY A 105 10.06 -12.93 11.00
N ASP A 106 11.13 -12.16 10.72
CA ASP A 106 11.06 -10.70 10.65
C ASP A 106 10.54 -10.23 9.29
N PHE A 107 9.59 -9.30 9.31
CA PHE A 107 8.94 -8.79 8.12
C PHE A 107 9.84 -7.86 7.29
N ARG A 108 10.78 -7.15 7.91
CA ARG A 108 11.79 -6.41 7.14
C ARG A 108 12.74 -7.38 6.44
N ALA A 109 13.15 -8.46 7.12
CA ALA A 109 13.95 -9.52 6.52
C ALA A 109 13.26 -10.17 5.32
N GLN A 110 11.96 -10.49 5.43
CA GLN A 110 11.17 -11.03 4.30
C GLN A 110 11.16 -10.08 3.08
N GLN A 111 11.05 -8.78 3.32
CA GLN A 111 11.07 -7.80 2.24
C GLN A 111 12.43 -7.74 1.55
N CYS A 112 13.54 -7.83 2.29
CA CYS A 112 14.86 -7.94 1.68
C CYS A 112 15.03 -9.27 0.92
N SER A 113 14.63 -10.41 1.51
CA SER A 113 14.80 -11.72 0.88
C SER A 113 13.96 -11.91 -0.37
N ALA A 114 12.85 -11.19 -0.52
CA ALA A 114 12.07 -11.14 -1.76
C ALA A 114 12.87 -10.64 -2.98
N HIS A 115 14.00 -9.95 -2.76
CA HIS A 115 14.91 -9.50 -3.82
C HIS A 115 16.05 -10.49 -4.11
N ASN A 116 16.13 -11.64 -3.43
CA ASN A 116 17.22 -12.61 -3.65
C ASN A 116 17.21 -13.19 -5.07
N ASP A 117 16.02 -13.33 -5.67
CA ASP A 117 15.84 -13.83 -7.05
C ASP A 117 15.92 -12.72 -8.11
N VAL A 118 16.30 -11.50 -7.72
CA VAL A 118 16.46 -10.35 -8.62
C VAL A 118 17.93 -9.97 -8.71
N LYS A 119 18.46 -9.86 -9.93
CA LYS A 119 19.87 -9.46 -10.15
C LYS A 119 20.06 -7.99 -9.80
N TYR A 120 20.99 -7.70 -8.90
CA TYR A 120 21.52 -6.36 -8.68
C TYR A 120 22.87 -6.24 -9.37
N GLN A 121 23.01 -5.28 -10.28
CA GLN A 121 24.23 -5.10 -11.08
C GLN A 121 24.72 -6.40 -11.77
N GLY A 122 23.77 -7.23 -12.22
CA GLY A 122 24.06 -8.47 -12.95
C GLY A 122 24.31 -9.71 -12.08
N GLN A 123 24.31 -9.57 -10.74
CA GLN A 123 24.57 -10.67 -9.81
C GLN A 123 23.43 -10.83 -8.80
N TYR A 124 23.22 -12.07 -8.33
CA TYR A 124 22.29 -12.35 -7.23
C TYR A 124 23.02 -12.20 -5.89
N TYR A 125 22.28 -11.75 -4.89
CA TYR A 125 22.76 -11.63 -3.52
C TYR A 125 21.70 -12.16 -2.58
N GLU A 126 22.16 -12.71 -1.45
CA GLU A 126 21.31 -12.88 -0.29
C GLU A 126 21.26 -11.55 0.46
N TRP A 127 20.06 -10.99 0.61
CA TRP A 127 19.86 -9.68 1.20
C TRP A 127 19.43 -9.77 2.66
N LEU A 128 20.17 -9.09 3.53
CA LEU A 128 19.85 -8.97 4.95
C LEU A 128 19.32 -7.57 5.27
N PRO A 129 18.31 -7.45 6.15
CA PRO A 129 17.73 -6.16 6.51
C PRO A 129 18.69 -5.29 7.32
N VAL A 130 18.66 -3.99 7.04
CA VAL A 130 19.28 -2.96 7.88
C VAL A 130 18.22 -2.31 8.76
N TYR A 131 18.52 -2.21 10.05
CA TYR A 131 17.65 -1.64 11.08
C TYR A 131 18.21 -0.33 11.64
N ASN A 132 17.37 0.40 12.36
CA ASN A 132 17.76 1.57 13.18
C ASN A 132 18.49 2.67 12.38
N ASP A 133 18.12 2.85 11.11
CA ASP A 133 18.59 3.99 10.32
C ASP A 133 17.94 5.28 10.85
N LEU A 134 18.75 6.20 11.36
CA LEU A 134 18.28 7.43 12.00
C LEU A 134 17.61 8.41 11.03
N MET A 135 17.93 8.34 9.74
CA MET A 135 17.45 9.26 8.73
C MET A 135 16.30 8.66 7.91
N ALA A 136 16.34 7.36 7.68
CA ALA A 136 15.43 6.65 6.79
C ALA A 136 15.01 5.30 7.39
N SER A 137 14.53 5.31 8.63
CA SER A 137 14.10 4.10 9.35
C SER A 137 13.04 3.29 8.59
N CYS A 138 12.24 3.94 7.75
CA CYS A 138 11.20 3.29 6.95
C CYS A 138 11.56 3.03 5.49
N ALA A 139 12.79 3.29 5.06
CA ALA A 139 13.29 2.84 3.75
C ALA A 139 13.71 1.37 3.83
N LEU A 140 13.55 0.62 2.72
CA LEU A 140 14.01 -0.76 2.64
C LEU A 140 15.49 -0.79 2.26
N LYS A 141 16.35 -0.68 3.27
CA LYS A 141 17.79 -0.83 3.11
C LYS A 141 18.21 -2.26 3.43
N CYS A 142 18.95 -2.87 2.52
CA CYS A 142 19.40 -4.25 2.62
C CYS A 142 20.91 -4.34 2.37
N GLN A 143 21.61 -5.11 3.21
CA GLN A 143 23.02 -5.44 3.07
C GLN A 143 23.15 -6.76 2.31
N ALA A 144 24.06 -6.83 1.35
CA ALA A 144 24.39 -8.10 0.71
C ALA A 144 25.21 -9.00 1.66
N PHE A 145 24.74 -10.21 1.91
CA PHE A 145 25.39 -11.17 2.80
C PHE A 145 26.83 -11.47 2.36
N GLY A 146 27.76 -11.42 3.31
CA GLY A 146 29.20 -11.59 3.04
C GLY A 146 29.82 -10.44 2.23
N LYS A 147 29.13 -9.31 2.05
CA LYS A 147 29.63 -8.10 1.40
C LYS A 147 29.52 -6.88 2.32
N ASN A 148 30.32 -5.86 2.02
CA ASN A 148 30.41 -4.61 2.80
C ASN A 148 29.63 -3.45 2.18
N PHE A 149 28.58 -3.72 1.39
CA PHE A 149 27.75 -2.67 0.80
C PHE A 149 26.28 -2.85 1.16
N VAL A 150 25.60 -1.72 1.32
CA VAL A 150 24.18 -1.60 1.61
C VAL A 150 23.52 -0.90 0.43
N VAL A 151 22.33 -1.36 0.06
CA VAL A 151 21.54 -0.79 -1.02
C VAL A 151 20.15 -0.48 -0.50
N GLU A 152 19.58 0.64 -0.94
CA GLU A 152 18.15 0.90 -0.79
C GLU A 152 17.41 0.21 -1.94
N LEU A 153 16.74 -0.90 -1.63
CA LEU A 153 16.00 -1.70 -2.63
C LEU A 153 14.59 -1.14 -2.89
N ALA A 154 14.03 -0.42 -1.92
CA ALA A 154 12.78 0.31 -2.08
C ALA A 154 12.74 1.57 -1.20
N PRO A 155 12.09 2.67 -1.66
CA PRO A 155 12.03 3.93 -0.93
C PRO A 155 11.23 3.83 0.38
N LYS A 156 10.34 2.84 0.48
CA LYS A 156 9.58 2.53 1.69
C LYS A 156 9.41 1.03 1.87
N VAL A 157 9.46 0.58 3.12
CA VAL A 157 8.97 -0.73 3.53
C VAL A 157 7.45 -0.78 3.46
N LEU A 158 6.89 -1.99 3.46
CA LEU A 158 5.46 -2.22 3.55
C LEU A 158 4.89 -1.71 4.88
N ASP A 159 3.67 -1.17 4.82
CA ASP A 159 3.04 -0.58 5.99
C ASP A 159 2.81 -1.65 7.08
N GLY A 160 3.16 -1.31 8.32
CA GLY A 160 3.15 -2.22 9.48
C GLY A 160 4.51 -2.91 9.74
N THR A 161 5.55 -2.60 8.96
CA THR A 161 6.93 -3.02 9.29
C THR A 161 7.44 -2.20 10.45
N ARG A 162 8.06 -2.82 11.46
CA ARG A 162 8.73 -2.06 12.54
C ARG A 162 9.82 -1.15 11.97
N CYS A 163 9.88 0.08 12.46
CA CYS A 163 10.94 1.00 12.04
C CYS A 163 12.28 0.64 12.69
N ASN A 164 12.22 0.33 13.99
CA ASN A 164 13.36 0.12 14.86
C ASN A 164 13.18 -1.17 15.66
N THR A 165 14.29 -1.74 16.16
CA THR A 165 14.27 -2.96 16.96
C THR A 165 13.85 -2.73 18.42
N GLU A 166 14.01 -1.51 18.92
CA GLU A 166 13.78 -1.14 20.32
C GLU A 166 12.40 -0.54 20.58
N SER A 167 11.68 -0.15 19.51
CA SER A 167 10.38 0.52 19.60
C SER A 167 9.25 -0.35 19.01
N PRO A 168 8.02 -0.26 19.55
CA PRO A 168 6.83 -0.78 18.89
C PRO A 168 6.40 -0.01 17.64
N ASP A 169 7.02 1.14 17.35
CA ASP A 169 6.63 2.00 16.23
C ASP A 169 6.76 1.28 14.88
N MET A 170 5.81 1.60 14.00
CA MET A 170 5.68 0.98 12.69
C MET A 170 5.75 2.03 11.59
N CYS A 171 6.28 1.59 10.45
CA CYS A 171 6.30 2.37 9.23
C CYS A 171 4.90 2.39 8.63
N ILE A 172 4.33 3.58 8.52
CA ILE A 172 3.05 3.84 7.89
C ILE A 172 3.23 4.96 6.87
N SER A 173 3.02 4.66 5.58
CA SER A 173 3.24 5.59 4.48
C SER A 173 4.66 6.18 4.47
N GLY A 174 5.66 5.39 4.87
CA GLY A 174 7.07 5.80 4.93
C GLY A 174 7.46 6.66 6.13
N ILE A 175 6.55 6.90 7.08
CA ILE A 175 6.79 7.62 8.33
C ILE A 175 6.77 6.63 9.48
N CYS A 176 7.70 6.76 10.42
CA CYS A 176 7.71 5.96 11.63
C CYS A 176 6.78 6.56 12.69
N GLN A 177 5.81 5.78 13.18
CA GLN A 177 4.77 6.23 14.10
C GLN A 177 4.17 5.11 14.96
#